data_AF-A0A397TV49-F1
#
_entry.id   AF-A0A397TV49-F1
#
_cell.length_a   1.000
_cell.length_b   1.000
_cell.length_c   1.000
_cell.angle_alpha   90.00
_cell.angle_beta   90.00
_cell.angle_gamma   90.00
#
_symmetry.space_group_name_H-M   'P 1'
#
loop_
_entity.id
_entity.type
_entity.pdbx_description
1 polymer ?
#
loop_
_entity_poly.entity_id
_entity_poly.type
_entity_poly.pdbx_seq_one_letter_code
_entity_poly.pdbx_strand_id
1 'polypeptide(L)'
;MHKPCGYCYVVVRMDSSLNYEIISHDLYRGPDALERFVVKIEKELANIQEDLSAPAEIIMSPGDLKAYNEATECWICKGPFLKPAPEVVQKLEEAKHNLLEIKEWESCMEKEHSKKKEAQKKYREALSALNRKVKDHDHINGNYRGPAHDSCNKKLRIGSFETKVPLICHNFRGYDSHPLMKVVSKFTADKLNCIPENIGKYKAMDVGQFRFLDSFQHMGMGLDKLVECLGG
;
A
#
# COMPACT_ATOMS: atom_id res chain seq x y z
N MET A 1 7.71 -23.16 30.95
CA MET A 1 7.30 -22.79 29.58
C MET A 1 6.56 -21.47 29.67
N HIS A 2 7.13 -20.39 29.14
CA HIS A 2 6.49 -19.08 29.12
C HIS A 2 5.23 -19.13 28.24
N LYS A 3 4.15 -18.54 28.74
CA LYS A 3 2.89 -18.37 28.01
C LYS A 3 2.61 -16.87 27.97
N PRO A 4 2.45 -16.27 26.78
CA PRO A 4 2.02 -14.88 26.68
C PRO A 4 0.70 -14.70 27.45
N CYS A 5 0.65 -13.66 28.29
CA CYS A 5 -0.47 -13.38 29.19
C CYS A 5 -1.11 -12.01 28.93
N GLY A 6 -0.70 -11.32 27.87
CA GLY A 6 -1.27 -10.05 27.46
C GLY A 6 -0.61 -9.52 26.19
N TYR A 7 -1.22 -8.47 25.64
CA TYR A 7 -0.68 -7.67 24.54
C TYR A 7 -1.12 -6.22 24.68
N CYS A 8 -0.40 -5.33 24.01
CA CYS A 8 -0.82 -3.98 23.75
C CYS A 8 -0.41 -3.61 22.32
N TYR A 9 -1.31 -2.98 21.57
CA TYR A 9 -0.97 -2.42 20.27
C TYR A 9 -1.64 -1.07 20.06
N VAL A 10 -1.06 -0.30 19.14
CA VAL A 10 -1.61 0.95 18.64
C VAL A 10 -1.58 0.86 17.12
N VAL A 11 -2.67 1.28 16.47
CA VAL A 11 -2.78 1.42 15.02
C VAL A 11 -2.55 2.88 14.68
N VAL A 12 -1.54 3.12 13.86
CA VAL A 12 -1.12 4.46 13.47
C VAL A 12 -1.34 4.62 11.98
N ARG A 13 -2.04 5.69 11.60
CA ARG A 13 -2.16 6.17 10.23
C ARG A 13 -1.14 7.28 10.03
N MET A 14 -0.37 7.24 8.94
CA MET A 14 0.59 8.28 8.58
C MET A 14 0.26 8.82 7.20
N ASP A 15 0.27 10.14 7.04
CA ASP A 15 0.11 10.80 5.73
C ASP A 15 1.47 11.09 5.06
N SER A 16 1.43 11.62 3.83
CA SER A 16 2.65 12.02 3.12
C SER A 16 3.43 13.18 3.73
N SER A 17 2.82 13.94 4.64
CA SER A 17 3.49 15.00 5.40
C SER A 17 4.13 14.48 6.69
N LEU A 18 4.15 13.15 6.89
CA LEU A 18 4.63 12.48 8.10
C LEU A 18 3.84 12.87 9.36
N ASN A 19 2.64 13.42 9.19
CA ASN A 19 1.71 13.55 10.30
C ASN A 19 1.16 12.16 10.61
N TYR A 20 1.07 11.84 11.89
CA TYR A 20 0.51 10.58 12.33
C TYR A 20 -0.74 10.80 13.18
N GLU A 21 -1.67 9.87 13.07
CA GLU A 21 -2.89 9.80 13.86
C GLU A 21 -3.02 8.41 14.46
N ILE A 22 -3.38 8.34 15.74
CA ILE A 22 -3.73 7.09 16.39
C ILE A 22 -5.21 6.82 16.10
N ILE A 23 -5.48 5.80 15.28
CA ILE A 23 -6.85 5.48 14.84
C ILE A 23 -7.49 4.35 15.63
N SER A 24 -6.69 3.49 16.26
CA SER A 24 -7.15 2.41 17.13
C SER A 24 -6.05 2.01 18.11
N HIS A 25 -6.42 1.41 19.23
CA HIS A 25 -5.50 0.77 20.15
C HIS A 25 -6.24 -0.31 20.94
N ASP A 26 -5.50 -1.26 21.48
CA ASP A 26 -6.07 -2.25 22.38
C ASP A 26 -5.04 -2.70 23.42
N LEU A 27 -5.54 -3.05 24.60
CA LEU A 27 -4.77 -3.56 25.72
C LEU A 27 -5.52 -4.72 26.33
N TYR A 28 -4.86 -5.88 26.40
CA TYR A 28 -5.47 -7.07 26.94
C TYR A 28 -4.51 -7.83 27.85
N ARG A 29 -5.06 -8.43 28.91
CA ARG A 29 -4.36 -9.38 29.78
C ARG A 29 -5.27 -10.58 30.04
N GLY A 30 -4.76 -11.78 29.81
CA GLY A 30 -5.50 -13.04 29.95
C GLY A 30 -4.74 -14.23 29.40
N PRO A 31 -5.18 -15.46 29.71
CA PRO A 31 -4.52 -16.70 29.28
C PRO A 31 -4.66 -16.99 27.77
N ASP A 32 -5.62 -16.36 27.10
CA ASP A 32 -5.96 -16.43 25.67
C ASP A 32 -5.43 -15.22 24.88
N ALA A 33 -4.37 -14.57 25.38
CA ALA A 33 -3.84 -13.34 24.81
C ALA A 33 -3.45 -13.47 23.33
N LEU A 34 -2.87 -14.60 22.92
CA LEU A 34 -2.44 -14.79 21.52
C LEU A 34 -3.64 -14.95 20.58
N GLU A 35 -4.62 -15.76 20.94
CA GLU A 35 -5.82 -15.98 20.16
C GLU A 35 -6.59 -14.67 19.99
N ARG A 36 -6.75 -13.91 21.08
CA ARG A 36 -7.39 -12.58 21.01
C ARG A 36 -6.60 -11.59 20.18
N PHE A 37 -5.27 -11.59 20.30
CA PHE A 37 -4.42 -10.70 19.51
C PHE A 37 -4.63 -10.94 18.02
N VAL A 38 -4.61 -12.21 17.57
CA VAL A 38 -4.83 -12.56 16.15
C VAL A 38 -6.19 -12.10 15.65
N VAL A 39 -7.27 -12.37 16.42
CA VAL A 39 -8.62 -11.91 16.06
C VAL A 39 -8.68 -10.38 15.95
N LYS A 40 -8.01 -9.67 16.86
CA LYS A 40 -7.99 -8.21 16.85
C LYS A 40 -7.22 -7.65 15.67
N ILE A 41 -6.01 -8.11 15.37
CA ILE A 41 -5.26 -7.63 14.21
C ILE A 41 -5.97 -7.95 12.89
N GLU A 42 -6.64 -9.10 12.78
CA GLU A 42 -7.46 -9.40 11.58
C GLU A 42 -8.62 -8.41 11.41
N LYS A 43 -9.27 -8.02 12.52
CA LYS A 43 -10.29 -6.97 12.50
C LYS A 43 -9.71 -5.61 12.10
N GLU A 44 -8.57 -5.23 12.66
CA GLU A 44 -7.89 -3.98 12.27
C GLU A 44 -7.51 -4.01 10.79
N LEU A 45 -7.06 -5.15 10.26
CA LEU A 45 -6.75 -5.30 8.85
C LEU A 45 -7.98 -5.09 7.96
N ALA A 46 -9.13 -5.65 8.36
CA ALA A 46 -10.38 -5.45 7.62
C ALA A 46 -10.80 -3.97 7.60
N ASN A 47 -10.68 -3.27 8.73
CA ASN A 47 -10.95 -1.83 8.79
C ASN A 47 -9.98 -1.04 7.87
N ILE A 48 -8.68 -1.37 7.91
CA ILE A 48 -7.68 -0.74 7.03
C ILE A 48 -8.00 -1.01 5.56
N GLN A 49 -8.44 -2.22 5.21
CA GLN A 49 -8.83 -2.55 3.83
C GLN A 49 -10.05 -1.76 3.37
N GLU A 50 -11.05 -1.59 4.23
CA GLU A 50 -12.23 -0.77 3.96
C GLU A 50 -11.82 0.69 3.74
N ASP A 51 -11.04 1.26 4.65
CA ASP A 51 -10.50 2.62 4.55
C ASP A 51 -9.73 2.83 3.23
N LEU A 52 -8.89 1.87 2.85
CA LEU A 52 -8.07 1.94 1.63
C LEU A 52 -8.86 1.60 0.34
N SER A 53 -10.10 1.11 0.44
CA SER A 53 -10.91 0.72 -0.72
C SER A 53 -11.49 1.93 -1.46
N ALA A 54 -11.58 3.07 -0.78
CA ALA A 54 -12.07 4.33 -1.32
C ALA A 54 -10.99 5.42 -1.16
N PRO A 55 -10.05 5.55 -2.11
CA PRO A 55 -9.03 6.59 -2.08
C PRO A 55 -9.67 7.99 -2.02
N ALA A 56 -9.08 8.87 -1.22
CA ALA A 56 -9.50 10.26 -1.12
C ALA A 56 -9.46 10.95 -2.50
N GLU A 57 -10.47 11.79 -2.76
CA GLU A 57 -10.48 12.60 -3.97
C GLU A 57 -9.36 13.64 -3.95
N ILE A 58 -8.80 13.94 -5.12
CA ILE A 58 -7.69 14.88 -5.23
C ILE A 58 -8.12 16.30 -4.86
N ILE A 59 -7.40 16.90 -3.91
CA ILE A 59 -7.54 18.29 -3.48
C ILE A 59 -6.43 19.10 -4.14
N MET A 60 -6.81 20.06 -4.99
CA MET A 60 -5.89 21.00 -5.64
C MET A 60 -6.36 22.44 -5.42
N SER A 61 -5.43 23.30 -5.00
CA SER A 61 -5.63 24.75 -5.05
C SER A 61 -5.38 25.30 -6.47
N PRO A 62 -5.83 26.53 -6.77
CA PRO A 62 -5.48 27.19 -8.03
C PRO A 62 -3.96 27.35 -8.24
N GLY A 63 -3.20 27.54 -7.15
CA GLY A 63 -1.74 27.59 -7.17
C GLY A 63 -1.11 26.27 -7.60
N ASP A 64 -1.64 25.15 -7.10
CA ASP A 64 -1.18 23.81 -7.47
C ASP A 64 -1.40 23.51 -8.95
N LEU A 65 -2.54 23.95 -9.50
CA LEU A 65 -2.82 23.77 -10.91
C LEU A 65 -1.85 24.55 -11.79
N LYS A 66 -1.51 25.78 -11.39
CA LYS A 66 -0.50 26.59 -12.07
C LYS A 66 0.87 25.91 -12.01
N ALA A 67 1.32 25.51 -10.82
CA ALA A 67 2.59 24.82 -10.62
C ALA A 67 2.65 23.50 -11.41
N TYR A 68 1.56 22.73 -11.42
CA TYR A 68 1.44 21.52 -12.23
C TYR A 68 1.66 21.81 -13.71
N ASN A 69 1.01 22.84 -14.27
CA ASN A 69 1.10 23.16 -15.69
C ASN A 69 2.52 23.59 -16.09
N GLU A 70 3.16 24.43 -15.27
CA GLU A 70 4.50 24.98 -15.50
C GLU A 70 5.62 23.95 -15.25
N ALA A 71 5.36 22.91 -14.46
CA ALA A 71 6.37 21.91 -14.14
C ALA A 71 6.87 21.13 -15.37
N THR A 72 8.20 21.09 -15.47
CA THR A 72 8.97 20.39 -16.49
C THR A 72 9.52 19.05 -16.03
N GLU A 73 9.49 18.78 -14.72
CA GLU A 73 10.09 17.60 -14.10
C GLU A 73 9.13 16.87 -13.15
N CYS A 74 9.30 15.56 -13.08
CA CYS A 74 8.57 14.66 -12.20
C CYS A 74 9.04 14.85 -10.75
N TRP A 75 8.11 15.10 -9.83
CA TRP A 75 8.46 15.31 -8.42
C TRP A 75 9.03 14.05 -7.74
N ILE A 76 8.70 12.86 -8.26
CA ILE A 76 9.14 11.55 -7.73
C ILE A 76 10.56 11.22 -8.19
N CYS A 77 10.80 11.12 -9.49
CA CYS A 77 12.08 10.67 -10.04
C CYS A 77 13.02 11.82 -10.45
N LYS A 78 12.54 13.07 -10.39
CA LYS A 78 13.25 14.28 -10.83
C LYS A 78 13.61 14.30 -12.33
N GLY A 79 13.09 13.36 -13.11
CA GLY A 79 13.28 13.30 -14.56
C GLY A 79 12.32 14.21 -15.33
N PRO A 80 12.66 14.63 -16.56
CA PRO A 80 11.86 15.56 -17.34
C PRO A 80 10.56 14.94 -17.88
N PHE A 81 9.56 15.78 -18.16
CA PHE A 81 8.39 15.41 -18.96
C PHE A 81 8.69 15.56 -20.44
N LEU A 82 8.89 14.43 -21.11
CA LEU A 82 9.12 14.41 -22.54
C LEU A 82 7.80 14.51 -23.30
N LYS A 83 7.79 15.26 -24.40
CA LYS A 83 6.69 15.19 -25.35
C LYS A 83 6.73 13.81 -26.02
N PRO A 84 5.61 13.07 -26.02
CA PRO A 84 5.56 11.79 -26.70
C PRO A 84 5.77 11.96 -28.20
N ALA A 85 6.46 11.00 -28.82
CA ALA A 85 6.67 11.00 -30.26
C ALA A 85 5.31 10.93 -31.00
N PRO A 86 5.16 11.56 -32.18
CA PRO A 86 3.90 11.56 -32.94
C PRO A 86 3.33 10.16 -33.17
N GLU A 87 4.19 9.17 -33.44
CA GLU A 87 3.81 7.77 -33.63
C GLU A 87 3.12 7.15 -32.40
N VAL A 88 3.54 7.53 -31.19
CA VAL A 88 2.94 7.03 -29.94
C VAL A 88 1.58 7.68 -29.72
N VAL A 89 1.43 8.96 -30.08
CA VAL A 89 0.16 9.68 -30.01
C VAL A 89 -0.85 9.07 -30.99
N GLN A 90 -0.43 8.81 -32.23
CA GLN A 90 -1.29 8.19 -33.24
C GLN A 90 -1.80 6.81 -32.79
N LYS A 91 -0.92 5.95 -32.26
CA LYS A 91 -1.32 4.64 -31.73
C LYS A 91 -2.37 4.74 -30.60
N LEU A 92 -2.27 5.77 -29.77
CA LEU A 92 -3.25 6.03 -28.71
C LEU A 92 -4.60 6.48 -29.28
N GLU A 93 -4.60 7.36 -30.29
CA GLU A 93 -5.81 7.82 -30.97
C GLU A 93 -6.53 6.69 -31.69
N GLU A 94 -5.81 5.85 -32.43
CA GLU A 94 -6.33 4.64 -33.08
C GLU A 94 -6.93 3.68 -32.04
N ALA A 95 -6.21 3.42 -30.94
CA ALA A 95 -6.72 2.56 -29.87
C ALA A 95 -7.96 3.13 -29.18
N LYS A 96 -8.05 4.46 -29.04
CA LYS A 96 -9.21 5.16 -28.49
C LYS A 96 -10.42 5.05 -29.42
N HIS A 97 -10.22 5.23 -30.73
CA HIS A 97 -11.26 5.09 -31.75
C HIS A 97 -11.85 3.69 -31.76
N ASN A 98 -10.98 2.67 -31.84
CA ASN A 98 -11.39 1.26 -31.80
C ASN A 98 -12.20 0.93 -30.53
N LEU A 99 -11.83 1.50 -29.39
CA LEU A 99 -12.55 1.30 -28.13
C LEU A 99 -13.93 1.98 -28.14
N LEU A 100 -14.07 3.15 -28.77
CA LEU A 100 -15.33 3.85 -28.92
C LEU A 100 -16.26 3.11 -29.88
N GLU A 101 -15.75 2.68 -31.04
CA GLU A 101 -16.52 1.87 -31.99
C GLU A 101 -17.06 0.60 -31.35
N ILE A 102 -16.26 -0.11 -30.54
CA ILE A 102 -16.74 -1.30 -29.81
C ILE A 102 -17.84 -0.95 -28.80
N LYS A 103 -17.73 0.18 -28.09
CA LYS A 103 -18.78 0.62 -27.14
C LYS A 103 -20.08 0.97 -27.86
N GLU A 104 -19.99 1.62 -29.02
CA GLU A 104 -21.14 1.93 -29.87
C GLU A 104 -21.75 0.65 -30.44
N TRP A 105 -20.93 -0.30 -30.89
CA TRP A 105 -21.35 -1.59 -31.43
C TRP A 105 -22.04 -2.49 -30.38
N GLU A 106 -21.54 -2.51 -29.14
CA GLU A 106 -22.17 -3.21 -28.01
C GLU A 106 -23.52 -2.60 -27.58
N SER A 107 -23.75 -1.32 -27.85
CA SER A 107 -25.08 -0.72 -27.62
C SER A 107 -26.16 -1.28 -28.56
N CYS A 108 -25.73 -1.88 -29.68
CA CYS A 108 -26.60 -2.42 -30.73
C CYS A 108 -26.71 -3.95 -30.74
N MET A 109 -25.84 -4.70 -30.04
CA MET A 109 -25.86 -6.17 -29.98
C MET A 109 -25.37 -6.71 -28.63
N GLU A 110 -26.03 -7.75 -28.11
CA GLU A 110 -25.92 -8.06 -26.69
C GLU A 110 -24.58 -8.64 -26.18
N LYS A 111 -23.74 -9.41 -26.92
CA LYS A 111 -22.55 -10.03 -26.28
C LYS A 111 -21.39 -10.38 -27.22
N GLU A 112 -20.28 -9.64 -27.12
CA GLU A 112 -18.92 -10.17 -27.38
C GLU A 112 -17.86 -9.56 -26.42
N HIS A 113 -17.79 -10.11 -25.21
CA HIS A 113 -16.88 -9.65 -24.14
C HIS A 113 -15.37 -9.75 -24.46
N SER A 114 -14.97 -10.58 -25.43
CA SER A 114 -13.55 -10.84 -25.74
C SER A 114 -12.88 -9.67 -26.47
N LYS A 115 -13.51 -9.16 -27.53
CA LYS A 115 -12.98 -8.05 -28.34
C LYS A 115 -12.85 -6.76 -27.51
N LYS A 116 -13.81 -6.49 -26.63
CA LYS A 116 -13.75 -5.38 -25.67
C LYS A 116 -12.54 -5.49 -24.73
N LYS A 117 -12.30 -6.67 -24.15
CA LYS A 117 -11.14 -6.89 -23.26
C LYS A 117 -9.83 -6.64 -24.00
N GLU A 118 -9.71 -7.11 -25.24
CA GLU A 118 -8.53 -6.90 -26.07
C GLU A 118 -8.33 -5.42 -26.44
N ALA A 119 -9.39 -4.71 -26.86
CA ALA A 119 -9.32 -3.29 -27.16
C ALA A 119 -8.97 -2.44 -25.92
N GLN A 120 -9.57 -2.77 -24.77
CA GLN A 120 -9.21 -2.15 -23.48
C GLN A 120 -7.76 -2.42 -23.08
N LYS A 121 -7.22 -3.60 -23.42
CA LYS A 121 -5.81 -3.92 -23.19
C LYS A 121 -4.91 -3.07 -24.08
N LYS A 122 -5.16 -3.04 -25.40
CA LYS A 122 -4.40 -2.22 -26.37
C LYS A 122 -4.43 -0.73 -26.02
N TYR A 123 -5.59 -0.20 -25.62
CA TYR A 123 -5.70 1.18 -25.16
C TYR A 123 -4.88 1.46 -23.90
N ARG A 124 -4.92 0.56 -22.89
CA ARG A 124 -4.13 0.71 -21.66
C ARG A 124 -2.62 0.64 -21.93
N GLU A 125 -2.19 -0.24 -22.83
CA GLU A 125 -0.79 -0.37 -23.26
C GLU A 125 -0.31 0.91 -23.96
N ALA A 126 -1.09 1.42 -24.93
CA ALA A 126 -0.80 2.68 -25.61
C ALA A 126 -0.74 3.87 -24.64
N LEU A 127 -1.68 3.94 -23.68
CA LEU A 127 -1.69 4.98 -22.64
C LEU A 127 -0.44 4.91 -21.74
N SER A 128 -0.03 3.70 -21.36
CA SER A 128 1.15 3.48 -20.54
C SER A 128 2.45 3.85 -21.26
N ALA A 129 2.52 3.61 -22.58
CA ALA A 129 3.69 3.96 -23.39
C ALA A 129 3.91 5.48 -23.49
N LEU A 130 2.86 6.28 -23.32
CA LEU A 130 2.96 7.75 -23.32
C LEU A 130 3.73 8.28 -22.10
N ASN A 131 3.72 7.54 -20.99
CA ASN A 131 4.29 7.92 -19.69
C ASN A 131 4.01 9.40 -19.30
N ARG A 132 2.76 9.82 -19.55
CA ARG A 132 2.35 11.24 -19.51
C ARG A 132 2.52 11.87 -18.14
N LYS A 133 2.52 13.20 -18.12
CA LYS A 133 2.36 13.99 -16.89
C LYS A 133 0.97 13.71 -16.28
N VAL A 134 0.95 13.31 -15.02
CA VAL A 134 -0.24 13.04 -14.21
C VAL A 134 -0.13 13.77 -12.87
N LYS A 135 -1.28 13.98 -12.22
CA LYS A 135 -1.38 14.63 -10.91
C LYS A 135 -1.31 13.55 -9.83
N ASP A 136 -0.21 13.49 -9.10
CA ASP A 136 -0.06 12.60 -7.95
C ASP A 136 -0.62 13.28 -6.70
N HIS A 137 -1.29 12.50 -5.87
CA HIS A 137 -1.90 12.96 -4.63
C HIS A 137 -1.86 11.86 -3.57
N ASP A 138 -2.04 12.27 -2.32
CA ASP A 138 -2.18 11.36 -1.22
C ASP A 138 -3.55 10.68 -1.24
N HIS A 139 -3.59 9.36 -1.22
CA HIS A 139 -4.84 8.60 -1.21
C HIS A 139 -5.55 8.62 0.15
N ILE A 140 -4.89 9.09 1.23
CA ILE A 140 -5.45 9.17 2.57
C ILE A 140 -6.13 10.52 2.79
N ASN A 141 -5.44 11.63 2.51
CA ASN A 141 -5.95 12.98 2.77
C ASN A 141 -6.35 13.77 1.51
N GLY A 142 -6.09 13.23 0.31
CA GLY A 142 -6.44 13.85 -0.97
C GLY A 142 -5.45 14.92 -1.44
N ASN A 143 -4.52 15.36 -0.60
CA ASN A 143 -3.66 16.50 -0.92
C ASN A 143 -2.76 16.19 -2.12
N TYR A 144 -2.74 17.13 -3.06
CA TYR A 144 -1.83 17.09 -4.20
C TYR A 144 -0.37 17.13 -3.75
N ARG A 145 0.43 16.21 -4.28
CA ARG A 145 1.86 16.09 -3.95
C ARG A 145 2.74 16.68 -5.04
N GLY A 146 2.35 16.49 -6.31
CA GLY A 146 3.12 17.03 -7.41
C GLY A 146 2.83 16.41 -8.79
N PRO A 147 3.48 16.94 -9.82
CA PRO A 147 3.40 16.40 -11.18
C PRO A 147 4.28 15.16 -11.28
N ALA A 148 3.71 14.01 -11.64
CA ALA A 148 4.44 12.76 -11.76
C ALA A 148 4.34 12.20 -13.18
N HIS A 149 5.28 11.34 -13.55
CA HIS A 149 5.05 10.44 -14.69
C HIS A 149 3.98 9.43 -14.32
N ASP A 150 3.15 9.01 -15.27
CA ASP A 150 2.14 7.97 -15.08
C ASP A 150 2.75 6.69 -14.48
N SER A 151 3.92 6.26 -14.95
CA SER A 151 4.63 5.12 -14.39
C SER A 151 5.17 5.34 -12.97
N CYS A 152 5.59 6.57 -12.64
CA CYS A 152 6.03 6.92 -11.28
C CYS A 152 4.86 6.94 -10.31
N ASN A 153 3.75 7.58 -10.69
CA ASN A 153 2.51 7.64 -9.91
C ASN A 153 1.97 6.23 -9.58
N LYS A 154 1.97 5.33 -10.58
CA LYS A 154 1.55 3.94 -10.40
C LYS A 154 2.35 3.18 -9.33
N LYS A 155 3.63 3.52 -9.11
CA LYS A 155 4.46 2.90 -8.06
C LYS A 155 4.06 3.32 -6.65
N LEU A 156 3.41 4.47 -6.50
CA LEU A 156 2.90 4.97 -5.22
C LEU A 156 1.45 4.58 -4.96
N ARG A 157 0.85 3.75 -5.83
CA ARG A 157 -0.54 3.34 -5.70
C ARG A 157 -0.72 2.53 -4.42
N ILE A 158 -1.55 3.05 -3.53
CA ILE A 158 -2.05 2.33 -2.37
C ILE A 158 -3.32 1.58 -2.80
N GLY A 159 -3.32 0.26 -2.65
CA GLY A 159 -4.47 -0.61 -2.92
C GLY A 159 -4.91 -1.35 -1.66
N SER A 160 -6.22 -1.42 -1.41
CA SER A 160 -6.78 -2.03 -0.20
C SER A 160 -6.28 -3.44 0.06
N PHE A 161 -6.22 -4.29 -0.96
CA PHE A 161 -5.80 -5.69 -0.80
C PHE A 161 -4.32 -5.95 -1.11
N GLU A 162 -3.63 -4.97 -1.65
CA GLU A 162 -2.26 -5.10 -2.18
C GLU A 162 -1.21 -4.49 -1.24
N THR A 163 -1.61 -3.44 -0.50
CA THR A 163 -0.71 -2.70 0.38
C THR A 163 -0.34 -3.55 1.59
N LYS A 164 0.96 -3.69 1.85
CA LYS A 164 1.44 -4.35 3.06
C LYS A 164 1.26 -3.42 4.25
N VAL A 165 0.66 -3.95 5.32
CA VAL A 165 0.49 -3.27 6.61
C VAL A 165 1.65 -3.66 7.52
N PRO A 166 2.56 -2.74 7.86
CA PRO A 166 3.65 -3.03 8.79
C PRO A 166 3.11 -3.28 10.20
N LEU A 167 3.47 -4.43 10.78
CA LEU A 167 3.24 -4.75 12.19
C LEU A 167 4.60 -4.75 12.88
N ILE A 168 4.86 -3.69 13.63
CA ILE A 168 6.16 -3.44 14.26
C ILE A 168 6.13 -3.97 15.69
N CYS A 169 6.96 -4.96 15.98
CA CYS A 169 7.15 -5.55 17.30
C CYS A 169 8.58 -5.30 17.78
N HIS A 170 8.77 -5.00 19.06
CA HIS A 170 10.11 -4.87 19.62
C HIS A 170 10.67 -6.23 20.03
N ASN A 171 11.88 -6.58 19.57
CA ASN A 171 12.54 -7.87 19.82
C ASN A 171 11.70 -9.08 19.36
N PHE A 172 11.01 -8.93 18.22
CA PHE A 172 10.16 -9.97 17.64
C PHE A 172 10.93 -11.28 17.39
N ARG A 173 12.18 -11.19 16.91
CA ARG A 173 13.06 -12.34 16.66
C ARG A 173 13.40 -13.15 17.92
N GLY A 174 13.18 -12.56 19.08
CA GLY A 174 13.42 -13.19 20.36
C GLY A 174 12.26 -14.10 20.76
N TYR A 175 11.73 -13.83 21.93
CA TYR A 175 11.01 -14.82 22.72
C TYR A 175 9.56 -15.05 22.24
N ASP A 176 8.88 -13.99 21.79
CA ASP A 176 7.42 -14.00 21.57
C ASP A 176 6.99 -14.38 20.14
N SER A 177 7.91 -14.43 19.18
CA SER A 177 7.58 -14.83 17.80
C SER A 177 7.14 -16.29 17.70
N HIS A 178 7.78 -17.22 18.41
CA HIS A 178 7.46 -18.65 18.27
C HIS A 178 6.04 -18.99 18.74
N PRO A 179 5.58 -18.56 19.94
CA PRO A 179 4.21 -18.80 20.36
C PRO A 179 3.19 -18.12 19.44
N LEU A 180 3.44 -16.87 19.02
CA LEU A 180 2.57 -16.17 18.09
C LEU A 180 2.48 -16.91 16.76
N MET A 181 3.61 -17.42 16.25
CA MET A 181 3.65 -18.11 14.97
C MET A 181 2.83 -19.39 14.97
N LYS A 182 2.84 -20.13 16.08
CA LYS A 182 2.00 -21.33 16.25
C LYS A 182 0.51 -21.02 16.20
N VAL A 183 0.11 -19.81 16.59
CA VAL A 183 -1.29 -19.37 16.53
C VAL A 183 -1.59 -18.89 15.12
N VAL A 184 -0.78 -17.97 14.59
CA VAL A 184 -0.94 -17.40 13.23
C VAL A 184 -0.95 -18.48 12.14
N SER A 185 -0.08 -19.49 12.23
CA SER A 185 -0.01 -20.59 11.26
C SER A 185 -1.31 -21.41 11.18
N LYS A 186 -2.14 -21.41 12.23
CA LYS A 186 -3.44 -22.08 12.22
C LYS A 186 -4.49 -21.32 11.40
N PHE A 187 -4.32 -20.02 11.22
CA PHE A 187 -5.28 -19.15 10.53
C PHE A 187 -4.84 -18.81 9.09
N THR A 188 -3.55 -18.92 8.77
CA THR A 188 -2.97 -18.33 7.53
C THR A 188 -1.84 -19.17 6.92
N ALA A 189 -1.94 -20.50 6.96
CA ALA A 189 -0.90 -21.40 6.45
C ALA A 189 -0.59 -21.20 4.95
N ASP A 190 -1.56 -20.75 4.15
CA ASP A 190 -1.47 -20.52 2.70
C ASP A 190 -0.89 -19.15 2.32
N LYS A 191 -0.73 -18.23 3.28
CA LYS A 191 -0.37 -16.82 3.03
C LYS A 191 0.92 -16.39 3.75
N LEU A 192 1.72 -17.35 4.21
CA LEU A 192 2.94 -17.12 4.96
C LEU A 192 4.16 -17.11 4.03
N ASN A 193 4.85 -15.98 3.95
CA ASN A 193 6.14 -15.85 3.30
C ASN A 193 7.16 -15.38 4.33
N CYS A 194 8.21 -16.16 4.56
CA CYS A 194 9.18 -15.88 5.61
C CYS A 194 10.60 -15.86 5.07
N ILE A 195 11.41 -14.92 5.56
CA ILE A 195 12.85 -14.90 5.35
C ILE A 195 13.51 -15.39 6.65
N PRO A 196 13.86 -16.68 6.77
CA PRO A 196 14.55 -17.17 7.95
C PRO A 196 15.99 -16.63 8.01
N GLU A 197 16.48 -16.39 9.22
CA GLU A 197 17.91 -16.10 9.48
C GLU A 197 18.63 -17.36 9.96
N ASN A 198 18.01 -18.11 10.86
CA ASN A 198 18.43 -19.44 11.29
C ASN A 198 17.22 -20.24 11.78
N ILE A 199 17.45 -21.45 12.28
CA ILE A 199 16.40 -22.42 12.68
C ILE A 199 15.41 -21.85 13.71
N GLY A 200 15.79 -20.84 14.50
CA GLY A 200 14.93 -20.22 15.51
C GLY A 200 14.75 -18.71 15.36
N LYS A 201 15.19 -18.08 14.26
CA LYS A 201 15.08 -16.62 14.08
C LYS A 201 14.66 -16.27 12.66
N TYR A 202 13.78 -15.28 12.55
CA TYR A 202 13.20 -14.83 11.28
C TYR A 202 13.56 -13.37 11.00
N LYS A 203 14.08 -13.07 9.81
CA LYS A 203 14.50 -11.73 9.43
C LYS A 203 13.34 -10.79 9.11
N ALA A 204 12.37 -11.31 8.38
CA ALA A 204 11.10 -10.68 8.13
C ALA A 204 10.08 -11.77 7.88
N MET A 205 8.81 -11.47 8.14
CA MET A 205 7.73 -12.38 7.82
C MET A 205 6.52 -11.61 7.31
N ASP A 206 6.03 -12.04 6.17
CA ASP A 206 4.77 -11.60 5.61
C ASP A 206 3.71 -12.66 5.89
N VAL A 207 2.57 -12.23 6.44
CA VAL A 207 1.39 -13.07 6.68
C VAL A 207 0.20 -12.36 6.08
N GLY A 208 -0.25 -12.81 4.90
CA GLY A 208 -1.24 -12.08 4.12
C GLY A 208 -0.73 -10.67 3.79
N GLN A 209 -1.45 -9.64 4.23
CA GLN A 209 -1.03 -8.24 4.09
C GLN A 209 -0.14 -7.74 5.23
N PHE A 210 -0.07 -8.44 6.36
CA PHE A 210 0.82 -8.03 7.43
C PHE A 210 2.28 -8.29 7.05
N ARG A 211 3.13 -7.32 7.37
CA ARG A 211 4.59 -7.45 7.34
C ARG A 211 5.12 -7.25 8.75
N PHE A 212 5.54 -8.34 9.38
CA PHE A 212 6.15 -8.31 10.72
C PHE A 212 7.56 -7.75 10.62
N LEU A 213 7.80 -6.66 11.37
CA LEU A 213 9.07 -5.98 11.47
C LEU A 213 9.54 -5.98 12.92
N ASP A 214 10.84 -6.14 13.11
CA ASP A 214 11.47 -6.11 14.42
C ASP A 214 12.21 -4.77 14.61
N SER A 215 11.71 -3.94 15.51
CA SER A 215 12.31 -2.61 15.77
C SER A 215 13.69 -2.72 16.43
N PHE A 216 13.99 -3.81 17.14
CA PHE A 216 15.30 -4.02 17.78
C PHE A 216 16.43 -4.14 16.74
N GLN A 217 16.11 -4.51 15.51
CA GLN A 217 17.10 -4.55 14.41
C GLN A 217 17.54 -3.18 13.94
N HIS A 218 16.65 -2.20 14.07
CA HIS A 218 16.90 -0.83 13.66
C HIS A 218 17.57 -0.06 14.81
N MET A 219 17.16 -0.37 16.05
CA MET A 219 17.69 0.23 17.27
C MET A 219 18.00 -0.87 18.29
N GLY A 220 19.27 -1.29 18.36
CA GLY A 220 19.77 -2.38 19.20
C GLY A 220 19.86 -2.03 20.68
N MET A 221 18.80 -1.46 21.24
CA MET A 221 18.67 -1.07 22.64
C MET A 221 17.38 -1.65 23.23
N GLY A 222 17.36 -1.83 24.55
CA GLY A 222 16.16 -2.26 25.27
C GLY A 222 15.04 -1.23 25.12
N LEU A 223 13.80 -1.69 25.31
CA LEU A 223 12.61 -0.85 25.16
C LEU A 223 12.62 0.35 26.12
N ASP A 224 13.17 0.17 27.33
CA ASP A 224 13.39 1.21 28.33
C ASP A 224 14.26 2.36 27.77
N LYS A 225 15.44 2.02 27.26
CA LYS A 225 16.36 2.99 26.66
C LYS A 225 15.80 3.61 25.38
N LEU A 226 15.02 2.83 24.63
CA LEU A 226 14.37 3.31 23.41
C LEU A 226 13.37 4.42 23.73
N VAL A 227 12.54 4.24 24.76
CA VAL A 227 11.57 5.24 25.20
C VAL A 227 12.27 6.51 25.69
N GLU A 228 13.36 6.37 26.46
CA GLU A 228 14.17 7.51 26.90
C GLU A 228 14.78 8.28 25.71
N CYS A 229 15.34 7.59 24.72
CA CYS A 229 15.96 8.22 23.55
C CYS A 229 14.94 8.94 22.64
N LEU A 230 13.69 8.51 22.63
CA LEU A 230 12.62 9.10 21.81
C LEU A 230 11.90 10.27 22.51
N GLY A 231 12.39 10.70 23.68
CA GLY A 231 11.88 11.88 24.40
C GLY A 231 10.63 11.61 25.22
N GLY A 232 10.50 10.40 25.78
CA GLY A 232 9.49 10.07 26.78
C GLY A 232 9.62 10.87 28.07
#